data_AF-A0A7S4HSI1-F1
#
_entry.id   AF-A0A7S4HSI1-F1
#
_cell.length_a   1.000
_cell.length_b   1.000
_cell.length_c   1.000
_cell.angle_alpha   90.00
_cell.angle_beta   90.00
_cell.angle_gamma   90.00
#
_symmetry.space_group_name_H-M   'P 1'
#
loop_
_entity.id
_entity.type
_entity.pdbx_description
1 polymer ?
#
loop_
_entity_poly.entity_id
_entity_poly.type
_entity_poly.pdbx_seq_one_letter_code
_entity_poly.pdbx_strand_id
1 'polypeptide(L)'
;WMARYLEGFVFCFVMKTAVYLLVLCFLGSCFAAHLQSSGLGWQGTWSENKRSFGGNMYICVDIENNVAYGSYSGAGLFSGVLKGTEFTGEWFEAGYDRPFGPFSLTLSGTSFSGSWSYYNNTSADSTETFAWSGSRSSSSRPSVEQCLVPAQGVAVTGTYENVENICYRPADRYQNTNLPGVFGGFESFGFVGGYTPDAGRSVFMSDFVYRNDDSISLRPETSASVFGPCSSNSDCNGPNTGDDSERVQTQKIVIGALVDDATFCGFFWEGFYNDQISDGAICFSRTGTISPDSVSCGGEAVIAANRRQDIGNTELLLSEIQRVLDAITMPSVVIVPGPFDGDDDNYGTGFFDQFLDDDDEGSDDIVVDDNDDNN
;
A
#
# COMPACT_ATOMS: atom_id res chain seq x y z
N TRP A 1 53.74 61.34 -30.64
CA TRP A 1 52.27 61.43 -30.55
C TRP A 1 51.54 60.18 -31.06
N MET A 2 52.07 59.39 -32.01
CA MET A 2 51.45 58.11 -32.42
C MET A 2 51.62 56.93 -31.44
N ALA A 3 52.70 56.89 -30.64
CA ALA A 3 52.94 55.77 -29.71
C ALA A 3 51.95 55.69 -28.54
N ARG A 4 51.38 56.82 -28.09
CA ARG A 4 50.39 56.86 -26.98
C ARG A 4 48.99 56.37 -27.37
N TYR A 5 48.68 56.28 -28.67
CA TYR A 5 47.38 55.80 -29.13
C TYR A 5 47.28 54.28 -29.22
N LEU A 6 48.40 53.56 -29.44
CA LEU A 6 48.40 52.10 -29.46
C LEU A 6 48.27 51.49 -28.06
N GLU A 7 48.87 52.10 -27.03
CA GLU A 7 48.81 51.59 -25.66
C GLU A 7 47.38 51.64 -25.08
N GLY A 8 46.62 52.70 -25.35
CA GLY A 8 45.22 52.81 -24.90
C GLY A 8 44.26 51.82 -25.57
N PHE A 9 44.53 51.45 -26.83
CA PHE A 9 43.69 50.53 -27.59
C PHE A 9 43.86 49.07 -27.15
N VAL A 10 45.10 48.65 -26.88
CA VAL A 10 45.41 47.32 -26.34
C VAL A 10 44.87 47.15 -24.91
N PHE A 11 44.99 48.19 -24.08
CA PHE A 11 44.49 48.16 -22.70
C PHE A 11 42.96 48.02 -22.62
N CYS A 12 42.22 48.72 -23.50
CA CYS A 12 40.76 48.59 -23.57
C CYS A 12 40.31 47.22 -24.08
N PHE A 13 41.05 46.60 -25.00
CA PHE A 13 40.72 45.27 -25.51
C PHE A 13 40.94 44.20 -24.43
N VAL A 14 42.11 44.21 -23.78
CA VAL A 14 42.45 43.27 -22.68
C VAL A 14 41.49 43.41 -21.50
N MET A 15 41.07 44.63 -21.15
CA MET A 15 40.12 44.88 -20.07
C MET A 15 38.70 44.36 -20.42
N LYS A 16 38.26 44.46 -21.68
CA LYS A 16 37.00 43.85 -22.12
C LYS A 16 37.03 42.33 -22.04
N THR A 17 38.08 41.68 -22.52
CA THR A 17 38.19 40.21 -22.47
C THR A 17 38.25 39.70 -21.04
N ALA A 18 38.97 40.38 -20.14
CA ALA A 18 39.04 40.03 -18.73
C ALA A 18 37.67 40.16 -18.03
N VAL A 19 36.88 41.20 -18.34
CA VAL A 19 35.52 41.38 -17.81
C VAL A 19 34.58 40.28 -18.30
N TYR A 20 34.63 39.92 -19.60
CA TYR A 20 33.82 38.81 -20.11
C TYR A 20 34.17 37.47 -19.47
N LEU A 21 35.46 37.20 -19.23
CA LEU A 21 35.91 35.98 -18.56
C LEU A 21 35.47 35.93 -17.10
N LEU A 22 35.53 37.06 -16.37
CA LEU A 22 35.02 37.18 -15.01
C LEU A 22 33.51 36.97 -14.93
N VAL A 23 32.74 37.55 -15.86
CA VAL A 23 31.28 37.36 -15.93
C VAL A 23 30.94 35.91 -16.26
N LEU A 24 31.67 35.26 -17.18
CA LEU A 24 31.49 33.82 -17.48
C LEU A 24 31.83 32.93 -16.28
N CYS A 25 32.92 33.21 -15.55
CA CYS A 25 33.27 32.49 -14.33
C CYS A 25 32.23 32.71 -13.22
N PHE A 26 31.69 33.92 -13.08
CA PHE A 26 30.65 34.23 -12.10
C PHE A 26 29.32 33.56 -12.44
N LEU A 27 28.92 33.58 -13.71
CA LEU A 27 27.74 32.84 -14.18
C LEU A 27 27.94 31.33 -13.96
N GLY A 28 29.12 30.78 -14.32
CA GLY A 28 29.45 29.38 -14.10
C GLY A 28 29.40 28.96 -12.63
N SER A 29 29.91 29.78 -11.71
CA SER A 29 29.83 29.50 -10.27
C SER A 29 28.43 29.67 -9.70
N CYS A 30 27.63 30.63 -10.17
CA CYS A 30 26.23 30.75 -9.81
C CYS A 30 25.39 29.54 -10.27
N PHE A 31 25.61 29.06 -11.50
CA PHE A 31 24.93 27.87 -12.01
C PHE A 31 25.34 26.60 -11.24
N ALA A 32 26.62 26.44 -10.91
CA ALA A 32 27.11 25.31 -10.11
C ALA A 32 26.53 25.33 -8.68
N ALA A 33 26.48 26.50 -8.04
CA ALA A 33 25.88 26.66 -6.71
C ALA A 33 24.36 26.40 -6.73
N HIS A 34 23.66 26.79 -7.80
CA HIS A 34 22.24 26.52 -7.97
C HIS A 34 21.95 25.04 -8.23
N LEU A 35 22.78 24.36 -9.04
CA LEU A 35 22.73 22.91 -9.22
C LEU A 35 22.97 22.17 -7.90
N GLN A 36 23.93 22.63 -7.09
CA GLN A 36 24.17 22.09 -5.74
C GLN A 36 23.03 22.38 -4.76
N SER A 37 22.24 23.43 -4.93
CA SER A 37 21.08 23.71 -4.06
C SER A 37 19.81 23.01 -4.51
N SER A 38 19.70 22.61 -5.79
CA SER A 38 18.44 22.17 -6.43
C SER A 38 17.93 20.79 -6.01
N GLY A 39 18.68 20.02 -5.22
CA GLY A 39 18.27 18.67 -4.80
C GLY A 39 18.16 17.64 -5.95
N LEU A 40 18.34 18.04 -7.21
CA LEU A 40 18.30 17.19 -8.41
C LEU A 40 19.21 15.96 -8.33
N GLY A 41 20.28 16.07 -7.54
CA GLY A 41 21.14 14.95 -7.19
C GLY A 41 20.38 13.78 -6.57
N TRP A 42 19.19 13.94 -5.99
CA TRP A 42 18.42 12.84 -5.42
C TRP A 42 17.55 12.10 -6.43
N GLN A 43 17.24 12.70 -7.58
CA GLN A 43 16.36 12.08 -8.56
C GLN A 43 16.99 10.81 -9.15
N GLY A 44 16.19 9.75 -9.23
CA GLY A 44 16.60 8.52 -9.88
C GLY A 44 16.04 7.25 -9.27
N THR A 45 16.61 6.13 -9.72
CA THR A 45 16.42 4.79 -9.17
C THR A 45 17.63 4.42 -8.31
N TRP A 46 17.36 3.88 -7.15
CA TRP A 46 18.32 3.57 -6.10
C TRP A 46 18.08 2.15 -5.59
N SER A 47 19.12 1.52 -5.07
CA SER A 47 18.93 0.44 -4.10
C SER A 47 18.46 1.03 -2.78
N GLU A 48 17.73 0.23 -2.00
CA GLU A 48 17.43 0.54 -0.61
C GLU A 48 17.97 -0.58 0.27
N ASN A 49 18.72 -0.20 1.29
CA ASN A 49 19.18 -1.09 2.34
C ASN A 49 18.58 -0.65 3.69
N LYS A 50 17.29 -0.27 3.71
CA LYS A 50 16.60 0.09 4.96
C LYS A 50 16.38 -1.18 5.78
N ARG A 51 15.78 -2.18 5.14
CA ARG A 51 15.54 -3.53 5.70
C ARG A 51 15.72 -4.65 4.67
N SER A 52 16.37 -4.36 3.54
CA SER A 52 16.70 -5.33 2.48
C SER A 52 15.48 -6.03 1.88
N PHE A 53 14.43 -5.28 1.53
CA PHE A 53 13.26 -5.86 0.86
C PHE A 53 13.58 -6.41 -0.54
N GLY A 54 14.74 -6.06 -1.11
CA GLY A 54 15.22 -6.58 -2.40
C GLY A 54 14.70 -5.82 -3.62
N GLY A 55 13.87 -4.79 -3.44
CA GLY A 55 13.33 -3.95 -4.49
C GLY A 55 14.12 -2.66 -4.76
N ASN A 56 13.57 -1.82 -5.63
CA ASN A 56 14.13 -0.51 -5.96
C ASN A 56 13.51 0.61 -5.12
N MET A 57 14.29 1.64 -4.85
CA MET A 57 13.82 2.93 -4.35
C MET A 57 13.77 3.94 -5.50
N TYR A 58 12.62 4.57 -5.69
CA TYR A 58 12.40 5.58 -6.72
C TYR A 58 12.24 6.94 -6.07
N ILE A 59 12.98 7.94 -6.54
CA ILE A 59 12.91 9.32 -6.04
C ILE A 59 12.56 10.27 -7.17
N CYS A 60 11.45 10.99 -7.00
CA CYS A 60 10.98 12.05 -7.87
C CYS A 60 11.16 13.40 -7.16
N VAL A 61 11.93 14.30 -7.80
CA VAL A 61 12.24 15.62 -7.25
C VAL A 61 11.30 16.66 -7.85
N ASP A 62 10.69 17.46 -6.98
CA ASP A 62 10.04 18.72 -7.32
C ASP A 62 11.02 19.87 -6.99
N ILE A 63 11.62 20.41 -8.03
CA ILE A 63 12.65 21.46 -7.95
C ILE A 63 12.04 22.79 -7.49
N GLU A 64 10.78 23.07 -7.85
CA GLU A 64 10.14 24.35 -7.56
C GLU A 64 9.90 24.49 -6.05
N ASN A 65 9.49 23.40 -5.42
CA ASN A 65 9.21 23.36 -3.99
C ASN A 65 10.39 22.84 -3.14
N ASN A 66 11.49 22.41 -3.77
CA ASN A 66 12.62 21.72 -3.13
C ASN A 66 12.17 20.55 -2.24
N VAL A 67 11.23 19.75 -2.75
CA VAL A 67 10.74 18.54 -2.09
C VAL A 67 11.02 17.33 -2.96
N ALA A 68 11.10 16.17 -2.33
CA ALA A 68 11.15 14.90 -3.03
C ALA A 68 10.12 13.95 -2.44
N TYR A 69 9.58 13.12 -3.33
CA TYR A 69 8.70 12.02 -3.02
C TYR A 69 9.36 10.74 -3.52
N GLY A 70 9.13 9.65 -2.81
CA GLY A 70 9.58 8.37 -3.30
C GLY A 70 8.90 7.19 -2.63
N SER A 71 9.08 6.06 -3.27
CA SER A 71 8.73 4.74 -2.76
C SER A 71 9.99 3.90 -2.64
N TYR A 72 9.99 2.93 -1.73
CA TYR A 72 11.09 1.97 -1.61
C TYR A 72 10.54 0.55 -1.55
N SER A 73 11.01 -0.26 -2.49
CA SER A 73 10.67 -1.68 -2.66
C SER A 73 9.18 -1.96 -2.73
N GLY A 74 8.34 -0.95 -3.00
CA GLY A 74 6.88 -1.02 -2.84
C GLY A 74 6.41 -1.30 -1.41
N ALA A 75 7.31 -1.24 -0.42
CA ALA A 75 7.05 -1.53 0.98
C ALA A 75 6.83 -0.26 1.83
N GLY A 76 7.12 0.92 1.28
CA GLY A 76 6.79 2.18 1.93
C GLY A 76 6.97 3.39 1.03
N LEU A 77 6.47 4.52 1.52
CA LEU A 77 6.66 5.84 0.93
C LEU A 77 7.51 6.73 1.84
N PHE A 78 8.12 7.73 1.26
CA PHE A 78 8.79 8.81 1.98
C PHE A 78 8.65 10.10 1.23
N SER A 79 8.61 11.19 1.97
CA SER A 79 8.65 12.53 1.38
C SER A 79 9.31 13.51 2.33
N GLY A 80 9.82 14.61 1.79
CA GLY A 80 10.50 15.60 2.60
C GLY A 80 11.16 16.69 1.79
N VAL A 81 12.00 17.46 2.47
CA VAL A 81 12.66 18.65 1.93
C VAL A 81 14.09 18.34 1.56
N LEU A 82 14.52 18.91 0.44
CA LEU A 82 15.88 18.85 -0.07
C LEU A 82 16.65 20.11 0.30
N LYS A 83 17.85 19.94 0.87
CA LYS A 83 18.80 21.02 1.15
C LYS A 83 20.16 20.64 0.60
N GLY A 84 20.31 20.85 -0.70
CA GLY A 84 21.47 20.43 -1.47
C GLY A 84 21.72 18.93 -1.40
N THR A 85 22.72 18.48 -0.65
CA THR A 85 23.03 17.06 -0.45
C THR A 85 22.22 16.42 0.67
N GLU A 86 21.45 17.17 1.44
CA GLU A 86 20.63 16.64 2.54
C GLU A 86 19.19 16.39 2.08
N PHE A 87 18.60 15.30 2.56
CA PHE A 87 17.20 14.97 2.38
C PHE A 87 16.63 14.54 3.74
N THR A 88 15.73 15.35 4.28
CA THR A 88 15.09 15.12 5.58
C THR A 88 13.59 15.11 5.42
N GLY A 89 12.90 14.20 6.10
CA GLY A 89 11.47 14.06 5.94
C GLY A 89 10.88 12.95 6.80
N GLU A 90 9.78 12.40 6.32
CA GLU A 90 9.07 11.30 6.97
C GLU A 90 8.95 10.10 6.05
N TRP A 91 9.04 8.91 6.65
CA TRP A 91 8.80 7.63 6.00
C TRP A 91 7.52 7.02 6.58
N PHE A 92 6.84 6.23 5.75
CA PHE A 92 5.53 5.64 6.05
C PHE A 92 5.45 4.23 5.45
N GLU A 93 4.94 3.29 6.24
CA GLU A 93 4.68 1.89 5.90
C GLU A 93 3.30 1.49 6.43
N ALA A 94 2.90 0.22 6.30
CA ALA A 94 1.67 -0.31 6.88
C ALA A 94 1.90 -1.69 7.52
N GLY A 95 0.88 -2.25 8.16
CA GLY A 95 0.90 -3.63 8.63
C GLY A 95 1.44 -3.89 10.03
N TYR A 96 1.70 -2.85 10.84
CA TYR A 96 2.14 -3.03 12.23
C TYR A 96 1.91 -1.76 13.06
N ASP A 97 2.33 -1.76 14.33
CA ASP A 97 2.17 -0.63 15.24
C ASP A 97 2.94 0.61 14.76
N ARG A 98 2.22 1.72 14.52
CA ARG A 98 2.74 3.07 14.18
C ARG A 98 3.93 3.02 13.21
N PRO A 99 3.71 2.54 11.97
CA PRO A 99 4.77 2.22 11.02
C PRO A 99 5.23 3.46 10.25
N PHE A 100 5.59 4.53 10.96
CA PHE A 100 6.02 5.80 10.37
C PHE A 100 6.92 6.61 11.31
N GLY A 101 7.70 7.53 10.74
CA GLY A 101 8.61 8.37 11.51
C GLY A 101 9.55 9.23 10.67
N PRO A 102 10.48 9.95 11.31
CA PRO A 102 11.40 10.82 10.60
C PRO A 102 12.58 10.06 9.98
N PHE A 103 13.18 10.66 8.94
CA PHE A 103 14.45 10.25 8.38
C PHE A 103 15.37 11.46 8.08
N SER A 104 16.66 11.19 7.99
CA SER A 104 17.68 12.14 7.53
C SER A 104 18.74 11.41 6.71
N LEU A 105 18.88 11.76 5.43
CA LEU A 105 19.82 11.16 4.49
C LEU A 105 20.77 12.22 3.91
N THR A 106 21.98 11.81 3.60
CA THR A 106 23.00 12.63 2.95
C THR A 106 23.50 11.94 1.69
N LEU A 107 23.54 12.70 0.60
CA LEU A 107 24.03 12.29 -0.71
C LEU A 107 25.55 12.47 -0.79
N SER A 108 26.25 11.42 -1.21
CA SER A 108 27.68 11.44 -1.52
C SER A 108 27.93 10.77 -2.88
N GLY A 109 28.04 11.59 -3.92
CA GLY A 109 28.19 11.12 -5.30
C GLY A 109 26.97 10.31 -5.77
N THR A 110 27.17 9.03 -6.07
CA THR A 110 26.11 8.09 -6.50
C THR A 110 25.59 7.22 -5.37
N SER A 111 25.89 7.54 -4.12
CA SER A 111 25.42 6.79 -2.94
C SER A 111 24.82 7.73 -1.92
N PHE A 112 23.92 7.23 -1.08
CA PHE A 112 23.45 7.96 0.08
C PHE A 112 23.58 7.11 1.34
N SER A 113 23.65 7.80 2.48
CA SER A 113 23.58 7.19 3.80
C SER A 113 22.92 8.12 4.79
N GLY A 114 22.40 7.57 5.87
CA GLY A 114 21.76 8.33 6.93
C GLY A 114 20.99 7.42 7.87
N SER A 115 19.90 7.95 8.42
CA SER A 115 19.12 7.24 9.41
C SER A 115 17.62 7.51 9.33
N TRP A 116 16.87 6.62 9.97
CA TRP A 116 15.44 6.76 10.23
C TRP A 116 15.12 6.27 11.63
N SER A 117 13.97 6.69 12.16
CA SER A 117 13.44 6.23 13.44
C SER A 117 11.92 6.20 13.41
N TYR A 118 11.29 5.56 14.40
CA TYR A 118 9.86 5.69 14.64
C TYR A 118 9.53 7.00 15.36
N TYR A 119 8.28 7.45 15.24
CA TYR A 119 7.78 8.45 16.18
C TYR A 119 7.66 7.88 17.59
N ASN A 120 8.21 8.60 18.55
CA ASN A 120 8.10 8.27 19.97
C ASN A 120 6.81 8.87 20.51
N ASN A 121 5.83 8.04 20.85
CA ASN A 121 4.56 8.51 21.42
C ASN A 121 4.30 7.94 22.83
N THR A 122 5.04 6.91 23.23
CA THR A 122 4.96 6.32 24.58
C THR A 122 6.35 5.99 25.12
N SER A 123 6.50 5.96 26.45
CA SER A 123 7.77 5.64 27.12
C SER A 123 8.31 4.22 26.88
N ALA A 124 7.51 3.35 26.25
CA ALA A 124 7.90 1.99 25.85
C ALA A 124 8.47 1.93 24.42
N ASP A 125 8.32 3.00 23.64
CA ASP A 125 8.90 3.09 22.30
C ASP A 125 10.42 3.24 22.39
N SER A 126 11.16 2.32 21.77
CA SER A 126 12.61 2.46 21.66
C SER A 126 12.95 3.75 20.89
N THR A 127 13.87 4.55 21.43
CA THR A 127 14.46 5.73 20.75
C THR A 127 15.49 5.31 19.70
N GLU A 128 15.35 4.10 19.17
CA GLU A 128 16.34 3.51 18.30
C GLU A 128 16.33 4.22 16.96
N THR A 129 17.54 4.48 16.50
CA THR A 129 17.82 5.08 15.21
C THR A 129 18.48 3.99 14.38
N PHE A 130 17.94 3.76 13.19
CA PHE A 130 18.37 2.72 12.28
C PHE A 130 19.08 3.34 11.08
N ALA A 131 20.01 2.60 10.49
CA ALA A 131 20.70 3.06 9.29
C ALA A 131 19.79 2.94 8.07
N TRP A 132 19.98 3.86 7.12
CA TRP A 132 19.45 3.73 5.75
C TRP A 132 20.56 4.13 4.79
N SER A 133 20.83 3.27 3.82
CA SER A 133 21.78 3.56 2.75
C SER A 133 21.29 3.01 1.42
N GLY A 134 21.90 3.48 0.35
CA GLY A 134 21.61 3.02 -1.00
C GLY A 134 22.59 3.56 -2.02
N SER A 135 22.54 2.99 -3.22
CA SER A 135 23.36 3.35 -4.37
C SER A 135 22.48 3.56 -5.60
N ARG A 136 22.81 4.56 -6.41
CA ARG A 136 22.04 4.90 -7.61
C ARG A 136 22.34 3.91 -8.73
N SER A 137 21.28 3.35 -9.30
CA SER A 137 21.32 2.55 -10.52
C SER A 137 20.97 3.38 -11.77
N SER A 138 20.13 4.41 -11.62
CA SER A 138 19.77 5.33 -12.72
C SER A 138 19.52 6.75 -12.22
N SER A 139 19.88 7.76 -13.01
CA SER A 139 19.55 9.18 -12.78
C SER A 139 18.32 9.66 -13.55
N SER A 140 17.70 8.80 -14.36
CA SER A 140 16.45 9.11 -15.06
C SER A 140 15.34 9.41 -14.07
N ARG A 141 14.52 10.43 -14.34
CA ARG A 141 13.32 10.69 -13.54
C ARG A 141 12.41 9.45 -13.59
N PRO A 142 12.09 8.80 -12.46
CA PRO A 142 11.11 7.73 -12.45
C PRO A 142 9.73 8.29 -12.81
N SER A 143 8.83 7.40 -13.21
CA SER A 143 7.42 7.72 -13.45
C SER A 143 6.71 8.11 -12.15
N VAL A 144 5.57 8.78 -12.27
CA VAL A 144 4.79 9.26 -11.11
C VAL A 144 4.28 8.07 -10.29
N GLU A 145 3.91 6.99 -10.98
CA GLU A 145 3.43 5.72 -10.43
C GLU A 145 4.55 4.98 -9.68
N GLN A 146 5.79 5.03 -10.18
CA GLN A 146 6.94 4.45 -9.48
C GLN A 146 7.25 5.18 -8.18
N CYS A 147 7.18 6.51 -8.17
CA CYS A 147 7.43 7.30 -6.96
C CYS A 147 6.21 7.41 -6.04
N LEU A 148 5.02 7.02 -6.52
CA LEU A 148 3.72 7.28 -5.91
C LEU A 148 3.59 8.75 -5.44
N VAL A 149 3.87 9.69 -6.34
CA VAL A 149 3.76 11.12 -6.03
C VAL A 149 2.27 11.47 -5.83
N PRO A 150 1.85 11.94 -4.64
CA PRO A 150 0.45 12.22 -4.39
C PRO A 150 -0.04 13.46 -5.17
N ALA A 151 -1.20 13.34 -5.81
CA ALA A 151 -1.91 14.41 -6.47
C ALA A 151 -2.24 15.55 -5.50
N GLN A 152 -2.25 16.78 -5.98
CA GLN A 152 -2.54 17.94 -5.14
C GLN A 152 -4.05 18.22 -5.07
N GLY A 153 -4.56 18.44 -3.86
CA GLY A 153 -5.91 18.97 -3.65
C GLY A 153 -7.06 17.97 -3.82
N VAL A 154 -6.78 16.70 -4.13
CA VAL A 154 -7.79 15.65 -4.31
C VAL A 154 -7.50 14.47 -3.39
N ALA A 155 -8.46 14.11 -2.53
CA ALA A 155 -8.37 12.91 -1.69
C ALA A 155 -8.73 11.64 -2.48
N VAL A 156 -8.25 10.49 -2.03
CA VAL A 156 -8.43 9.14 -2.60
C VAL A 156 -9.85 8.59 -2.51
N THR A 157 -10.77 9.27 -1.82
CA THR A 157 -12.16 8.83 -1.67
C THR A 157 -12.88 8.61 -3.00
N GLY A 158 -13.35 7.40 -3.26
CA GLY A 158 -14.14 7.11 -4.46
C GLY A 158 -14.26 5.64 -4.79
N THR A 159 -14.91 5.38 -5.92
CA THR A 159 -15.05 4.06 -6.56
C THR A 159 -14.15 4.00 -7.79
N TYR A 160 -13.58 2.83 -8.06
CA TYR A 160 -12.61 2.58 -9.14
C TYR A 160 -13.08 1.46 -10.09
N GLU A 161 -12.33 1.21 -11.17
CA GLU A 161 -12.73 0.43 -12.35
C GLU A 161 -13.20 -1.02 -12.11
N ASN A 162 -12.72 -1.71 -11.07
CA ASN A 162 -13.19 -3.06 -10.71
C ASN A 162 -13.88 -3.04 -9.33
N VAL A 163 -14.75 -2.04 -9.14
CA VAL A 163 -15.53 -1.83 -7.91
C VAL A 163 -14.68 -1.69 -6.63
N GLU A 164 -13.40 -1.34 -6.76
CA GLU A 164 -12.60 -0.99 -5.60
C GLU A 164 -13.15 0.30 -4.99
N ASN A 165 -13.24 0.33 -3.67
CA ASN A 165 -13.82 1.44 -2.94
C ASN A 165 -12.82 1.90 -1.89
N ILE A 166 -12.47 3.19 -1.91
CA ILE A 166 -11.60 3.79 -0.90
C ILE A 166 -12.38 4.92 -0.21
N CYS A 167 -12.35 4.92 1.12
CA CYS A 167 -13.03 5.89 1.96
C CYS A 167 -12.03 6.58 2.89
N TYR A 168 -11.71 7.85 2.62
CA TYR A 168 -11.03 8.71 3.59
C TYR A 168 -12.01 9.24 4.64
N ARG A 169 -11.74 8.96 5.92
CA ARG A 169 -12.58 9.32 7.07
C ARG A 169 -11.80 10.19 8.06
N PRO A 170 -11.74 11.52 7.84
CA PRO A 170 -10.94 12.43 8.67
C PRO A 170 -11.37 12.52 10.14
N ALA A 171 -12.63 12.19 10.43
CA ALA A 171 -13.18 12.17 11.78
C ALA A 171 -12.69 10.97 12.59
N ASP A 172 -12.32 9.88 11.92
CA ASP A 172 -11.84 8.66 12.55
C ASP A 172 -10.32 8.75 12.72
N ARG A 173 -9.82 8.28 13.86
CA ARG A 173 -8.38 8.05 14.09
C ARG A 173 -8.13 6.57 13.94
N TYR A 174 -7.10 6.20 13.17
CA TYR A 174 -6.82 4.79 12.94
C TYR A 174 -6.06 4.19 14.13
N GLN A 175 -6.73 3.30 14.87
CA GLN A 175 -6.17 2.53 15.98
C GLN A 175 -5.33 3.42 16.93
N ASN A 176 -4.07 3.07 17.15
CA ASN A 176 -3.16 3.79 18.05
C ASN A 176 -2.35 4.90 17.35
N THR A 177 -2.75 5.29 16.15
CA THR A 177 -2.17 6.42 15.43
C THR A 177 -2.95 7.70 15.71
N ASN A 178 -2.27 8.85 15.62
CA ASN A 178 -2.94 10.16 15.66
C ASN A 178 -3.39 10.64 14.27
N LEU A 179 -3.34 9.75 13.27
CA LEU A 179 -3.59 10.08 11.87
C LEU A 179 -5.04 9.76 11.47
N PRO A 180 -5.62 10.52 10.53
CA PRO A 180 -6.91 10.22 9.94
C PRO A 180 -7.03 8.80 9.39
N GLY A 181 -8.20 8.18 9.56
CA GLY A 181 -8.51 6.86 9.04
C GLY A 181 -8.78 6.84 7.53
N VAL A 182 -8.37 5.75 6.89
CA VAL A 182 -8.75 5.39 5.52
C VAL A 182 -9.05 3.90 5.45
N PHE A 183 -10.09 3.54 4.70
CA PHE A 183 -10.55 2.16 4.57
C PHE A 183 -10.77 1.82 3.11
N GLY A 184 -10.41 0.61 2.72
CA GLY A 184 -10.47 0.14 1.35
C GLY A 184 -11.09 -1.24 1.24
N GLY A 185 -11.98 -1.41 0.26
CA GLY A 185 -12.41 -2.71 -0.24
C GLY A 185 -11.89 -2.90 -1.65
N PHE A 186 -11.15 -3.98 -1.88
CA PHE A 186 -10.54 -4.30 -3.18
C PHE A 186 -11.07 -5.65 -3.67
N GLU A 187 -11.49 -5.74 -4.93
CA GLU A 187 -11.94 -7.01 -5.51
C GLU A 187 -10.80 -8.04 -5.44
N SER A 188 -11.15 -9.28 -5.05
CA SER A 188 -10.21 -10.41 -4.86
C SER A 188 -9.09 -10.23 -3.82
N PHE A 189 -8.89 -9.04 -3.26
CA PHE A 189 -7.93 -8.80 -2.18
C PHE A 189 -8.62 -8.61 -0.82
N GLY A 190 -9.83 -8.05 -0.78
CA GLY A 190 -10.65 -7.91 0.44
C GLY A 190 -10.53 -6.56 1.13
N PHE A 191 -10.92 -6.51 2.41
CA PHE A 191 -10.99 -5.28 3.20
C PHE A 191 -9.70 -5.01 3.97
N VAL A 192 -9.21 -3.78 3.88
CA VAL A 192 -8.07 -3.27 4.64
C VAL A 192 -8.37 -1.90 5.22
N GLY A 193 -7.74 -1.57 6.34
CA GLY A 193 -7.89 -0.29 7.01
C GLY A 193 -6.54 0.29 7.36
N GLY A 194 -6.49 1.60 7.51
CA GLY A 194 -5.21 2.26 7.70
C GLY A 194 -5.33 3.73 7.98
N TYR A 195 -4.22 4.40 7.73
CA TYR A 195 -4.07 5.80 8.00
C TYR A 195 -3.57 6.56 6.76
N THR A 196 -3.69 7.88 6.82
CA THR A 196 -3.16 8.80 5.81
C THR A 196 -2.49 10.01 6.47
N PRO A 197 -1.26 10.37 6.08
CA PRO A 197 -0.55 11.52 6.64
C PRO A 197 -0.89 12.85 5.94
N ASP A 198 -1.50 12.81 4.75
CA ASP A 198 -1.54 13.94 3.82
C ASP A 198 -2.96 14.27 3.36
N ALA A 199 -3.94 14.15 4.26
CA ALA A 199 -5.36 14.41 4.01
C ALA A 199 -5.98 13.47 2.96
N GLY A 200 -5.56 12.20 2.98
CA GLY A 200 -6.12 11.16 2.12
C GLY A 200 -5.55 11.16 0.73
N ARG A 201 -4.31 11.61 0.49
CA ARG A 201 -3.70 11.54 -0.86
C ARG A 201 -2.83 10.30 -1.01
N SER A 202 -2.09 9.95 0.03
CA SER A 202 -1.44 8.66 0.22
C SER A 202 -2.16 7.86 1.29
N VAL A 203 -2.13 6.54 1.15
CA VAL A 203 -2.81 5.58 2.03
C VAL A 203 -1.86 4.47 2.41
N PHE A 204 -1.94 4.08 3.67
CA PHE A 204 -1.15 3.02 4.27
C PHE A 204 -2.12 2.11 5.01
N MET A 205 -2.57 1.04 4.33
CA MET A 205 -3.65 0.18 4.80
C MET A 205 -3.17 -1.26 4.97
N SER A 206 -3.76 -1.95 5.93
CA SER A 206 -3.54 -3.36 6.18
C SER A 206 -4.71 -4.01 6.92
N ASP A 207 -4.65 -5.30 7.14
CA ASP A 207 -5.54 -6.03 8.05
C ASP A 207 -5.01 -6.11 9.51
N PHE A 208 -3.88 -5.47 9.80
CA PHE A 208 -3.35 -5.32 11.16
C PHE A 208 -4.38 -4.73 12.12
N VAL A 209 -4.52 -5.35 13.30
CA VAL A 209 -5.34 -4.82 14.40
C VAL A 209 -4.50 -4.72 15.67
N TYR A 210 -4.41 -3.51 16.21
CA TYR A 210 -3.75 -3.23 17.47
C TYR A 210 -4.44 -3.95 18.65
N ARG A 211 -3.65 -4.57 19.53
CA ARG A 211 -4.12 -5.23 20.75
C ARG A 211 -3.67 -4.39 21.96
N ASN A 212 -4.63 -3.89 22.73
CA ASN A 212 -4.39 -2.97 23.86
C ASN A 212 -3.65 -3.63 25.04
N ASP A 213 -3.49 -4.95 25.02
CA ASP A 213 -2.95 -5.74 26.13
C ASP A 213 -1.41 -5.82 26.06
N ASP A 214 -0.81 -5.38 24.94
CA ASP A 214 0.62 -5.45 24.69
C ASP A 214 1.32 -4.19 25.23
N SER A 215 2.10 -4.34 26.30
CA SER A 215 3.04 -3.32 26.78
C SER A 215 4.25 -3.14 25.85
N ILE A 216 4.29 -3.89 24.74
CA ILE A 216 5.35 -3.95 23.76
C ILE A 216 4.81 -3.36 22.46
N SER A 217 5.43 -2.29 21.97
CA SER A 217 5.20 -1.82 20.60
C SER A 217 5.63 -2.94 19.64
N LEU A 218 4.66 -3.64 19.03
CA LEU A 218 4.93 -4.74 18.10
C LEU A 218 5.53 -4.19 16.81
N ARG A 219 6.87 -4.22 16.74
CA ARG A 219 7.68 -3.75 15.62
C ARG A 219 8.45 -4.91 14.99
N PRO A 220 8.76 -4.85 13.69
CA PRO A 220 9.62 -5.84 13.02
C PRO A 220 10.92 -6.11 13.78
N GLU A 221 11.52 -5.08 14.37
CA GLU A 221 12.83 -5.17 15.03
C GLU A 221 12.79 -5.88 16.39
N THR A 222 11.60 -5.99 17.00
CA THR A 222 11.42 -6.56 18.35
C THR A 222 10.47 -7.75 18.38
N SER A 223 9.81 -8.06 17.26
CA SER A 223 8.87 -9.18 17.13
C SER A 223 9.55 -10.45 16.61
N ALA A 224 8.93 -11.60 16.84
CA ALA A 224 9.36 -12.87 16.26
C ALA A 224 8.92 -13.05 14.79
N SER A 225 8.20 -12.09 14.21
CA SER A 225 7.79 -12.13 12.80
C SER A 225 8.97 -11.96 11.87
N VAL A 226 9.03 -12.76 10.81
CA VAL A 226 10.04 -12.59 9.76
C VAL A 226 9.57 -11.46 8.85
N PHE A 227 10.43 -10.49 8.58
CA PHE A 227 10.08 -9.32 7.79
C PHE A 227 10.66 -9.43 6.37
N GLY A 228 9.84 -9.17 5.36
CA GLY A 228 10.27 -9.18 3.95
C GLY A 228 10.05 -10.52 3.24
N PRO A 229 10.53 -10.62 1.98
CA PRO A 229 10.21 -11.76 1.14
C PRO A 229 10.75 -13.08 1.70
N CYS A 230 9.89 -14.09 1.69
CA CYS A 230 10.21 -15.39 2.25
C CYS A 230 11.17 -16.14 1.33
N SER A 231 12.23 -16.73 1.87
CA SER A 231 12.94 -17.77 1.12
C SER A 231 11.98 -18.96 0.96
N SER A 232 11.97 -19.59 -0.22
CA SER A 232 11.01 -20.64 -0.63
C SER A 232 10.94 -21.90 0.25
N ASN A 233 11.66 -21.94 1.37
CA ASN A 233 11.82 -23.09 2.26
C ASN A 233 11.45 -22.80 3.72
N SER A 234 10.82 -21.67 4.03
CA SER A 234 10.42 -21.32 5.40
C SER A 234 9.01 -20.78 5.42
N ASP A 235 8.16 -21.31 6.30
CA ASP A 235 6.86 -20.75 6.71
C ASP A 235 7.07 -19.40 7.43
N CYS A 236 7.69 -18.42 6.77
CA CYS A 236 8.27 -17.25 7.46
C CYS A 236 7.22 -16.47 8.24
N ASN A 237 5.96 -16.50 7.81
CA ASN A 237 4.82 -16.06 8.60
C ASN A 237 3.60 -16.93 8.27
N GLY A 238 3.77 -18.26 8.33
CA GLY A 238 2.69 -19.21 8.04
C GLY A 238 1.38 -18.86 8.76
N PRO A 239 0.21 -19.26 8.21
CA PRO A 239 -1.10 -18.93 8.78
C PRO A 239 -1.12 -19.34 10.25
N ASN A 240 -1.15 -18.34 11.14
CA ASN A 240 -0.95 -18.59 12.56
C ASN A 240 -2.29 -19.01 13.16
N THR A 241 -2.42 -20.31 13.48
CA THR A 241 -3.58 -20.91 14.16
C THR A 241 -3.65 -20.54 15.64
N GLY A 242 -2.94 -19.51 16.09
CA GLY A 242 -2.81 -19.13 17.49
C GLY A 242 -2.57 -17.63 17.63
N ASP A 243 -3.26 -17.03 18.59
CA ASP A 243 -3.11 -15.65 19.05
C ASP A 243 -1.74 -15.41 19.72
N ASP A 244 -0.64 -15.68 19.02
CA ASP A 244 0.71 -15.38 19.48
C ASP A 244 0.91 -13.86 19.60
N SER A 245 0.93 -13.37 20.83
CA SER A 245 1.10 -11.95 21.18
C SER A 245 2.47 -11.39 20.81
N GLU A 246 3.46 -12.24 20.50
CA GLU A 246 4.83 -11.80 20.17
C GLU A 246 5.06 -11.61 18.66
N ARG A 247 4.05 -11.90 17.83
CA ARG A 247 4.13 -11.82 16.36
C ARG A 247 3.21 -10.73 15.82
N VAL A 248 3.74 -9.95 14.88
CA VAL A 248 2.92 -9.11 14.01
C VAL A 248 2.08 -10.04 13.12
N GLN A 249 0.76 -9.94 13.26
CA GLN A 249 -0.20 -10.71 12.47
C GLN A 249 -0.84 -9.80 11.42
N THR A 250 -0.26 -9.82 10.23
CA THR A 250 -0.69 -9.04 9.07
C THR A 250 -0.59 -9.93 7.84
N GLN A 251 -1.69 -10.05 7.10
CA GLN A 251 -1.76 -10.87 5.89
C GLN A 251 -1.96 -10.01 4.64
N LYS A 252 -2.40 -8.77 4.79
CA LYS A 252 -2.72 -7.91 3.65
C LYS A 252 -2.20 -6.51 3.90
N ILE A 253 -1.46 -5.98 2.93
CA ILE A 253 -0.93 -4.62 2.99
C ILE A 253 -1.16 -3.92 1.64
N VAL A 254 -1.64 -2.67 1.71
CA VAL A 254 -1.78 -1.76 0.57
C VAL A 254 -1.08 -0.46 0.89
N ILE A 255 -0.14 -0.08 0.03
CA ILE A 255 0.55 1.20 0.09
C ILE A 255 0.32 1.90 -1.23
N GLY A 256 -0.38 3.02 -1.21
CA GLY A 256 -0.77 3.66 -2.45
C GLY A 256 -0.94 5.16 -2.33
N ALA A 257 -1.12 5.79 -3.48
CA ALA A 257 -1.44 7.19 -3.58
C ALA A 257 -2.35 7.43 -4.79
N LEU A 258 -3.17 8.45 -4.68
CA LEU A 258 -3.80 9.05 -5.85
C LEU A 258 -2.71 9.84 -6.59
N VAL A 259 -2.31 9.43 -7.80
CA VAL A 259 -1.16 10.00 -8.54
C VAL A 259 -1.55 11.15 -9.48
N ASP A 260 -2.83 11.23 -9.82
CA ASP A 260 -3.48 12.36 -10.51
C ASP A 260 -4.95 12.48 -10.03
N ASP A 261 -5.81 13.30 -10.64
CA ASP A 261 -7.18 13.49 -10.14
C ASP A 261 -8.09 12.25 -10.27
N ALA A 262 -7.68 11.27 -11.08
CA ALA A 262 -8.46 10.09 -11.44
C ALA A 262 -7.75 8.76 -11.17
N THR A 263 -6.43 8.71 -11.07
CA THR A 263 -5.69 7.44 -11.02
C THR A 263 -5.18 7.17 -9.61
N PHE A 264 -5.63 6.08 -9.00
CA PHE A 264 -5.02 5.54 -7.78
C PHE A 264 -4.02 4.46 -8.17
N CYS A 265 -2.78 4.55 -7.67
CA CYS A 265 -1.78 3.53 -7.84
C CYS A 265 -1.29 3.04 -6.48
N GLY A 266 -0.97 1.75 -6.37
CA GLY A 266 -0.45 1.18 -5.14
C GLY A 266 0.25 -0.14 -5.30
N PHE A 267 0.97 -0.52 -4.25
CA PHE A 267 1.61 -1.82 -4.08
C PHE A 267 0.77 -2.66 -3.13
N PHE A 268 0.56 -3.91 -3.49
CA PHE A 268 -0.23 -4.87 -2.74
C PHE A 268 0.66 -6.03 -2.32
N TRP A 269 0.55 -6.39 -1.05
CA TRP A 269 1.31 -7.49 -0.47
C TRP A 269 0.39 -8.49 0.21
N GLU A 270 0.72 -9.75 0.04
CA GLU A 270 0.23 -10.86 0.84
C GLU A 270 1.30 -11.25 1.88
N GLY A 271 0.82 -11.57 3.08
CA GLY A 271 1.67 -11.74 4.26
C GLY A 271 2.33 -10.43 4.72
N PHE A 272 3.18 -10.54 5.74
CA PHE A 272 3.90 -9.38 6.30
C PHE A 272 5.11 -8.99 5.43
N TYR A 273 4.81 -8.40 4.26
CA TYR A 273 5.77 -8.10 3.18
C TYR A 273 6.43 -9.35 2.58
N ASN A 274 5.70 -10.47 2.53
CA ASN A 274 6.23 -11.74 2.02
C ASN A 274 6.19 -11.78 0.48
N ASP A 275 5.01 -11.54 -0.09
CA ASP A 275 4.77 -11.70 -1.52
C ASP A 275 4.10 -10.44 -2.07
N GLN A 276 4.82 -9.73 -2.94
CA GLN A 276 4.25 -8.59 -3.66
C GLN A 276 3.45 -9.12 -4.85
N ILE A 277 2.21 -8.67 -5.00
CA ILE A 277 1.31 -9.15 -6.06
C ILE A 277 1.84 -8.83 -7.47
N SER A 278 2.59 -7.75 -7.62
CA SER A 278 3.21 -7.34 -8.88
C SER A 278 4.53 -6.60 -8.70
N ASP A 279 5.44 -6.73 -9.67
CA ASP A 279 6.75 -6.05 -9.69
C ASP A 279 6.67 -4.51 -9.72
N GLY A 280 5.50 -3.96 -10.04
CA GLY A 280 5.23 -2.52 -10.12
C GLY A 280 3.92 -2.15 -9.43
N ALA A 281 3.62 -0.85 -9.39
CA ALA A 281 2.36 -0.37 -8.84
C ALA A 281 1.18 -0.80 -9.74
N ILE A 282 0.11 -1.29 -9.10
CA ILE A 282 -1.17 -1.55 -9.75
C ILE A 282 -1.97 -0.25 -9.70
N CYS A 283 -2.51 0.16 -10.85
CA CYS A 283 -3.25 1.41 -10.97
C CYS A 283 -4.70 1.15 -11.40
N PHE A 284 -5.62 1.89 -10.80
CA PHE A 284 -7.05 1.85 -11.11
C PHE A 284 -7.53 3.26 -11.43
N SER A 285 -8.35 3.39 -12.48
CA SER A 285 -9.00 4.67 -12.75
C SER A 285 -10.24 4.84 -11.88
N ARG A 286 -10.44 6.04 -11.39
CA ARG A 286 -11.59 6.44 -10.58
C ARG A 286 -12.80 6.58 -11.48
N THR A 287 -13.85 5.83 -11.15
CA THR A 287 -15.15 5.87 -11.82
C THR A 287 -16.16 6.76 -11.07
N GLY A 288 -15.94 7.04 -9.78
CA GLY A 288 -16.77 7.96 -9.00
C GLY A 288 -16.02 8.65 -7.85
N THR A 289 -16.33 9.92 -7.58
CA THR A 289 -15.72 10.73 -6.50
C THR A 289 -16.59 10.81 -5.24
N ILE A 290 -17.82 10.28 -5.31
CA ILE A 290 -18.71 10.23 -4.15
C ILE A 290 -18.13 9.22 -3.18
N SER A 291 -18.10 9.55 -1.89
CA SER A 291 -17.68 8.60 -0.87
C SER A 291 -18.54 7.35 -0.94
N PRO A 292 -17.94 6.17 -1.14
CA PRO A 292 -18.67 4.93 -0.99
C PRO A 292 -19.21 4.80 0.43
N ASP A 293 -20.22 3.97 0.61
CA ASP A 293 -20.77 3.70 1.93
C ASP A 293 -19.78 2.89 2.79
N SER A 294 -20.07 2.80 4.09
CA SER A 294 -19.21 2.07 5.03
C SER A 294 -19.19 0.57 4.82
N VAL A 295 -20.16 0.02 4.08
CA VAL A 295 -20.20 -1.40 3.73
C VAL A 295 -19.19 -1.70 2.63
N SER A 296 -19.13 -0.82 1.62
CA SER A 296 -18.28 -0.95 0.43
C SER A 296 -16.79 -0.79 0.72
N CYS A 297 -16.43 0.12 1.63
CA CYS A 297 -15.03 0.29 2.07
C CYS A 297 -14.66 -0.58 3.28
N GLY A 298 -15.65 -1.22 3.91
CA GLY A 298 -15.51 -1.81 5.22
C GLY A 298 -15.28 -0.77 6.34
N GLY A 299 -14.91 -1.29 7.51
CA GLY A 299 -14.53 -0.52 8.68
C GLY A 299 -13.74 -1.38 9.66
N GLU A 300 -13.24 -0.77 10.73
CA GLU A 300 -12.37 -1.46 11.70
C GLU A 300 -13.00 -2.73 12.28
N ALA A 301 -14.30 -2.73 12.56
CA ALA A 301 -15.02 -3.91 13.05
C ALA A 301 -15.05 -5.06 12.02
N VAL A 302 -15.20 -4.75 10.72
CA VAL A 302 -15.20 -5.75 9.64
C VAL A 302 -13.80 -6.35 9.50
N ILE A 303 -12.76 -5.53 9.55
CA ILE A 303 -11.37 -5.97 9.47
C ILE A 303 -11.02 -6.87 10.67
N ALA A 304 -11.41 -6.45 11.88
CA ALA A 304 -11.20 -7.24 13.09
C ALA A 304 -11.97 -8.56 13.07
N ALA A 305 -13.19 -8.58 12.52
CA ALA A 305 -13.98 -9.80 12.37
C ALA A 305 -13.33 -10.76 11.36
N ASN A 306 -12.94 -10.26 10.18
CA ASN A 306 -12.28 -11.04 9.14
C ASN A 306 -10.92 -11.59 9.59
N ARG A 307 -10.21 -10.92 10.51
CA ARG A 307 -8.98 -11.44 11.12
C ARG A 307 -9.24 -12.58 12.10
N ARG A 308 -10.34 -12.52 12.86
CA ARG A 308 -10.71 -13.54 13.86
C ARG A 308 -11.35 -14.77 13.23
N GLN A 309 -12.01 -14.59 12.10
CA GLN A 309 -12.37 -15.68 11.23
C GLN A 309 -11.08 -16.14 10.57
N ASP A 310 -10.52 -17.22 11.08
CA ASP A 310 -9.60 -18.06 10.32
C ASP A 310 -10.44 -18.62 9.15
N ILE A 311 -10.66 -17.80 8.12
CA ILE A 311 -11.44 -18.16 6.93
C ILE A 311 -10.55 -19.14 6.19
N GLY A 312 -10.52 -20.38 6.67
CA GLY A 312 -9.83 -21.47 6.02
C GLY A 312 -10.23 -21.49 4.55
N ASN A 313 -9.28 -21.88 3.70
CA ASN A 313 -9.39 -21.87 2.23
C ASN A 313 -10.76 -22.26 1.67
N THR A 314 -11.54 -23.07 2.39
CA THR A 314 -12.94 -23.43 2.13
C THR A 314 -13.89 -22.24 1.93
N GLU A 315 -13.92 -21.22 2.79
CA GLU A 315 -14.89 -20.11 2.64
C GLU A 315 -14.46 -19.13 1.53
N LEU A 316 -13.15 -19.00 1.30
CA LEU A 316 -12.58 -18.23 0.18
C LEU A 316 -12.81 -18.96 -1.16
N LEU A 317 -12.73 -20.30 -1.18
CA LEU A 317 -13.18 -21.12 -2.30
C LEU A 317 -14.68 -21.01 -2.50
N LEU A 318 -15.49 -21.04 -1.44
CA LEU A 318 -16.95 -20.98 -1.57
C LEU A 318 -17.42 -19.62 -2.08
N SER A 319 -16.78 -18.51 -1.67
CA SER A 319 -17.10 -17.19 -2.20
C SER A 319 -16.68 -17.03 -3.67
N GLU A 320 -15.52 -17.58 -4.05
CA GLU A 320 -15.06 -17.58 -5.43
C GLU A 320 -15.89 -18.50 -6.33
N ILE A 321 -16.29 -19.68 -5.84
CA ILE A 321 -17.21 -20.59 -6.53
C ILE A 321 -18.57 -19.93 -6.72
N GLN A 322 -19.10 -19.26 -5.69
CA GLN A 322 -20.38 -18.55 -5.79
C GLN A 322 -20.30 -17.40 -6.79
N ARG A 323 -19.20 -16.64 -6.80
CA ARG A 323 -18.94 -15.58 -7.78
C ARG A 323 -18.91 -16.11 -9.22
N VAL A 324 -18.26 -17.26 -9.44
CA VAL A 324 -18.23 -17.94 -10.76
C VAL A 324 -19.63 -18.43 -11.14
N LEU A 325 -20.39 -19.00 -10.21
CA LEU A 325 -21.76 -19.45 -10.47
C LEU A 325 -22.69 -18.30 -10.83
N ASP A 326 -22.59 -17.17 -10.13
CA ASP A 326 -23.41 -15.98 -10.39
C ASP A 326 -23.05 -15.32 -11.74
N ALA A 327 -21.81 -15.51 -12.22
CA ALA A 327 -21.35 -15.04 -13.53
C ALA A 327 -21.73 -15.97 -14.69
N ILE A 328 -22.13 -17.21 -14.43
CA ILE A 328 -22.59 -18.14 -15.48
C ILE A 328 -24.02 -17.77 -15.87
N THR A 329 -24.17 -17.13 -17.02
CA THR A 329 -25.47 -16.95 -17.64
C THR A 329 -25.92 -18.29 -18.23
N MET A 330 -26.80 -19.01 -17.52
CA MET A 330 -27.33 -20.26 -18.04
C MET A 330 -28.16 -20.00 -19.31
N PRO A 331 -27.97 -20.80 -20.38
CA PRO A 331 -28.81 -20.67 -21.58
C PRO A 331 -30.26 -20.94 -21.20
N SER A 332 -31.19 -20.17 -21.78
CA SER A 332 -32.62 -20.39 -21.57
C SER A 332 -33.00 -21.80 -22.03
N VAL A 333 -33.28 -22.69 -21.07
CA VAL A 333 -33.82 -24.01 -21.36
C VAL A 333 -35.28 -23.82 -21.77
N VAL A 334 -35.52 -23.76 -23.08
CA VAL A 334 -36.88 -23.86 -23.62
C VAL A 334 -37.19 -25.34 -23.74
N ILE A 335 -38.00 -25.85 -22.81
CA ILE A 335 -38.62 -27.17 -22.96
C ILE A 335 -39.63 -27.02 -24.10
N VAL A 336 -39.26 -27.49 -25.29
CA VAL A 336 -40.20 -27.63 -26.41
C VAL A 336 -40.92 -28.96 -26.20
N PRO A 337 -42.24 -28.98 -25.92
CA PRO A 337 -42.99 -30.22 -25.83
C PRO A 337 -42.95 -30.90 -27.20
N GLY A 338 -42.20 -32.00 -27.30
CA GLY A 338 -42.32 -32.92 -28.42
C GLY A 338 -43.58 -33.78 -28.24
N PRO A 339 -44.21 -34.25 -29.33
CA PRO A 339 -45.21 -35.29 -29.20
C PRO A 339 -44.55 -36.52 -28.59
N PHE A 340 -45.00 -36.90 -27.40
CA PHE A 340 -44.64 -38.17 -26.77
C PHE A 340 -45.34 -39.30 -27.54
N ASP A 341 -44.70 -39.82 -28.58
CA ASP A 341 -45.10 -41.09 -29.18
C ASP A 341 -44.33 -42.21 -28.46
N GLY A 342 -44.95 -42.77 -27.42
CA GLY A 342 -44.42 -43.95 -26.73
C GLY A 342 -44.89 -44.08 -25.30
N ASP A 343 -46.06 -44.70 -25.14
CA ASP A 343 -46.46 -45.61 -24.05
C ASP A 343 -45.88 -45.33 -22.64
N ASP A 344 -46.54 -44.45 -21.88
CA ASP A 344 -47.04 -44.75 -20.52
C ASP A 344 -47.71 -43.51 -19.92
N ASP A 345 -48.90 -43.21 -20.44
CA ASP A 345 -49.76 -42.12 -19.94
C ASP A 345 -50.46 -42.56 -18.66
N ASN A 346 -49.80 -42.41 -17.50
CA ASN A 346 -50.56 -42.35 -16.25
C ASN A 346 -49.95 -41.43 -15.17
N TYR A 347 -49.32 -40.35 -15.61
CA TYR A 347 -48.95 -39.26 -14.70
C TYR A 347 -50.00 -38.15 -14.82
N GLY A 348 -50.95 -38.16 -13.90
CA GLY A 348 -51.95 -37.10 -13.78
C GLY A 348 -51.31 -35.74 -13.47
N THR A 349 -52.02 -34.67 -13.80
CA THR A 349 -51.66 -33.29 -13.42
C THR A 349 -51.48 -33.22 -11.90
N GLY A 350 -50.24 -33.04 -11.45
CA GLY A 350 -49.86 -33.07 -10.03
C GLY A 350 -48.72 -34.04 -9.67
N PHE A 351 -48.20 -34.84 -10.62
CA PHE A 351 -47.08 -35.76 -10.36
C PHE A 351 -45.82 -35.08 -9.79
N PHE A 352 -45.61 -33.80 -10.10
CA PHE A 352 -44.46 -33.04 -9.59
C PHE A 352 -44.72 -32.32 -8.26
N ASP A 353 -45.96 -32.32 -7.76
CA ASP A 353 -46.29 -31.70 -6.48
C ASP A 353 -45.72 -32.52 -5.30
N GLN A 354 -45.46 -33.83 -5.51
CA GLN A 354 -44.82 -34.70 -4.51
C GLN A 354 -43.38 -34.31 -4.14
N PHE A 355 -42.77 -33.41 -4.91
CA PHE A 355 -41.43 -32.89 -4.67
C PHE A 355 -41.44 -31.45 -4.15
N LEU A 356 -42.63 -30.86 -3.93
CA LEU A 356 -42.80 -29.46 -3.53
C LEU A 356 -43.36 -29.29 -2.11
N ASP A 357 -43.70 -30.36 -1.40
CA ASP A 357 -44.15 -30.28 -0.01
C ASP A 357 -42.94 -30.36 0.94
N ASP A 358 -42.40 -29.19 1.29
CA ASP A 358 -41.77 -28.95 2.59
C ASP A 358 -42.91 -28.74 3.61
N ASP A 359 -43.13 -29.72 4.49
CA ASP A 359 -43.16 -29.56 5.96
C ASP A 359 -43.92 -30.70 6.68
N ASP A 360 -43.19 -31.31 7.63
CA ASP A 360 -43.64 -31.93 8.89
C ASP A 360 -44.86 -32.87 8.90
N GLU A 361 -44.64 -34.18 9.09
CA GLU A 361 -45.25 -34.96 10.18
C GLU A 361 -44.42 -36.23 10.51
N GLY A 362 -43.68 -36.18 11.61
CA GLY A 362 -43.83 -37.17 12.69
C GLY A 362 -43.13 -38.53 12.62
N SER A 363 -42.38 -38.80 13.70
CA SER A 363 -42.22 -40.10 14.37
C SER A 363 -41.28 -41.11 13.74
N ASP A 364 -40.12 -41.33 14.37
CA ASP A 364 -39.79 -42.67 14.85
C ASP A 364 -38.91 -42.63 16.10
N ASP A 365 -39.46 -43.25 17.14
CA ASP A 365 -38.88 -43.77 18.37
C ASP A 365 -37.35 -43.95 18.37
N ILE A 366 -36.66 -43.19 19.23
CA ILE A 366 -35.55 -43.76 20.00
C ILE A 366 -36.15 -44.30 21.29
N VAL A 367 -36.29 -45.61 21.33
CA VAL A 367 -36.63 -46.42 22.50
C VAL A 367 -35.61 -46.12 23.60
N VAL A 368 -36.04 -45.43 24.66
CA VAL A 368 -35.37 -45.45 25.97
C VAL A 368 -35.95 -46.65 26.71
N ASP A 369 -35.11 -47.67 26.84
CA ASP A 369 -35.36 -48.85 27.66
C ASP A 369 -35.24 -48.42 29.14
N ASP A 370 -36.38 -48.15 29.77
CA ASP A 370 -36.49 -48.01 31.22
C ASP A 370 -36.91 -49.36 31.81
N ASN A 371 -36.08 -49.84 32.74
CA ASN A 371 -36.29 -50.82 33.82
C ASN A 371 -35.13 -51.84 33.84
N ASP A 372 -34.44 -52.12 34.94
CA ASP A 372 -34.81 -51.96 36.34
C ASP A 372 -33.58 -52.19 37.24
N ASP A 373 -33.70 -51.66 38.46
CA ASP A 373 -33.27 -52.26 39.73
C ASP A 373 -31.85 -52.11 40.31
N ASN A 374 -31.86 -51.39 41.45
CA ASN A 374 -31.31 -51.78 42.76
C ASN A 374 -29.78 -51.92 42.94
N ASN A 375 -29.18 -50.93 43.61
CA ASN A 375 -28.80 -50.97 45.04
C ASN A 375 -27.91 -49.77 45.42
#